data_AF-A0A9P0KJK3-F1
#
_entry.id   AF-A0A9P0KJK3-F1
#
_cell.length_a   1.000
_cell.length_b   1.000
_cell.length_c   1.000
_cell.angle_alpha   90.00
_cell.angle_beta   90.00
_cell.angle_gamma   90.00
#
_symmetry.space_group_name_H-M   'P 1'
#
loop_
_entity.id
_entity.type
_entity.pdbx_description
1 polymer ?
#
loop_
_entity_poly.entity_id
_entity_poly.type
_entity_poly.pdbx_seq_one_letter_code
_entity_poly.pdbx_strand_id
1 'polypeptide(L)'
;MDANEVVQACIAAICELLNEEMRDILSNFDRKCRKRQFWVRTWIFRRNKLGVSGTLLKELALEDNDAYKNHLRMSEEQFQRLLLKIKSKIQKQDTIMRRSIFCDDSKSVVSSILVSITLEQGIP
;
A
#
# COMPACT_ATOMS: atom_id res chain seq x y z
N MET A 1 40.74 -45.40 -24.56
CA MET A 1 40.08 -44.18 -24.05
C MET A 1 41.11 -43.10 -24.11
N ASP A 2 40.90 -42.17 -25.03
CA ASP A 2 41.83 -41.07 -25.21
C ASP A 2 41.74 -40.15 -23.99
N ALA A 3 42.87 -39.64 -23.52
CA ALA A 3 42.93 -38.77 -22.36
C ALA A 3 41.98 -37.57 -22.48
N ASN A 4 41.72 -37.11 -23.72
CA ASN A 4 40.77 -36.05 -24.01
C ASN A 4 39.31 -36.44 -23.74
N GLU A 5 38.91 -37.68 -24.04
CA GLU A 5 37.55 -38.17 -23.75
C GLU A 5 37.29 -38.24 -22.24
N VAL A 6 38.31 -38.67 -21.48
CA VAL A 6 38.24 -38.73 -20.02
C VAL A 6 38.13 -37.31 -19.43
N VAL A 7 38.93 -36.37 -19.93
CA VAL A 7 38.88 -34.97 -19.50
C VAL A 7 37.52 -34.33 -19.83
N GLN A 8 36.98 -34.58 -21.03
CA GLN A 8 35.66 -34.07 -21.42
C GLN A 8 34.53 -34.64 -20.56
N ALA A 9 34.58 -35.94 -20.24
CA ALA A 9 33.61 -36.57 -19.34
C ALA A 9 33.67 -35.97 -17.93
N CYS A 10 34.88 -35.69 -17.42
CA CYS A 10 35.05 -35.02 -16.13
C CYS A 10 34.50 -33.59 -16.14
N ILE A 11 34.76 -32.82 -17.20
CA ILE A 11 34.24 -31.45 -17.33
C ILE A 11 32.71 -31.47 -17.37
N ALA A 12 32.10 -32.39 -18.13
CA ALA A 12 30.65 -32.52 -18.20
C ALA A 12 30.04 -32.82 -16.83
N ALA A 13 30.62 -33.76 -16.07
CA ALA A 13 30.16 -34.11 -14.73
C ALA A 13 30.27 -32.93 -13.75
N ILE A 14 31.36 -32.15 -13.82
CA ILE A 14 31.55 -30.95 -13.00
C ILE A 14 30.52 -29.87 -13.38
N CYS A 15 30.29 -29.66 -14.68
CA CYS A 15 29.29 -28.72 -15.15
C CYS A 15 27.86 -29.10 -14.70
N GLU A 16 27.52 -30.38 -14.72
CA GLU A 16 26.22 -30.86 -14.23
C GLU A 16 26.05 -30.57 -12.73
N LEU A 17 27.07 -30.88 -11.93
CA LEU A 17 27.05 -30.66 -10.48
C LEU A 17 26.97 -29.16 -10.13
N LEU A 18 27.72 -28.31 -10.85
CA LEU A 18 27.62 -26.85 -10.69
C LEU A 18 26.24 -26.31 -11.07
N ASN A 19 25.62 -26.84 -12.12
CA ASN A 19 24.28 -26.40 -12.53
C ASN A 19 23.21 -26.78 -11.50
N GLU A 20 23.36 -27.92 -10.82
CA GLU A 20 22.45 -28.35 -9.76
C GLU A 20 22.56 -27.45 -8.53
N GLU A 21 23.78 -27.18 -8.06
CA GLU A 21 24.05 -26.24 -6.98
C GLU A 21 23.51 -24.83 -7.28
N MET A 22 23.70 -24.36 -8.51
CA MET A 22 23.17 -23.04 -8.94
C MET A 22 21.64 -23.00 -8.93
N ARG A 23 20.96 -24.08 -9.34
CA ARG A 23 19.49 -24.18 -9.25
C ARG A 23 19.02 -24.11 -7.79
N ASP A 24 19.71 -24.79 -6.89
CA ASP A 24 19.37 -24.82 -5.48
C ASP A 24 19.58 -23.45 -4.81
N ILE A 25 20.69 -22.77 -5.10
CA ILE A 25 20.95 -21.41 -4.61
C ILE A 25 19.85 -20.45 -5.09
N LEU A 26 19.48 -20.50 -6.37
CA LEU A 26 18.42 -19.66 -6.93
C LEU A 26 17.06 -19.96 -6.29
N SER A 27 16.70 -21.23 -6.12
CA SER A 27 15.43 -21.62 -5.50
C SER A 27 15.34 -21.17 -4.03
N ASN A 28 16.45 -21.24 -3.29
CA ASN A 28 16.53 -20.83 -1.90
C ASN A 28 16.47 -19.31 -1.76
N PHE A 29 17.11 -18.57 -2.67
CA PHE A 29 16.99 -17.12 -2.74
C PHE A 29 15.54 -16.68 -2.99
N ASP A 30 14.87 -17.30 -3.96
CA ASP A 30 13.47 -17.07 -4.28
C ASP A 30 12.55 -17.31 -3.08
N ARG A 31 12.73 -18.44 -2.38
CA ARG A 31 11.96 -18.77 -1.17
C ARG A 31 12.19 -17.75 -0.05
N LYS A 32 13.42 -17.28 0.14
CA LYS A 32 13.76 -16.26 1.16
C LYS A 32 13.17 -14.90 0.83
N CYS A 33 13.19 -14.50 -0.44
CA CYS A 33 12.59 -13.25 -0.92
C CYS A 33 11.06 -13.28 -0.78
N ARG A 34 10.41 -14.40 -1.11
CA ARG A 34 8.95 -14.57 -0.95
C ARG A 34 8.48 -14.49 0.51
N LYS A 35 9.35 -14.82 1.48
CA LYS A 35 9.06 -14.75 2.93
C LYS A 35 9.15 -13.34 3.52
N ARG A 36 9.74 -12.37 2.83
CA ARG A 36 9.65 -10.95 3.21
C ARG A 36 8.26 -10.42 2.81
N GLN A 37 7.25 -10.92 3.52
CA GLN A 37 5.86 -10.53 3.34
C GLN A 37 5.74 -9.01 3.48
N PHE A 38 5.24 -8.39 2.42
CA PHE A 38 5.19 -6.96 2.19
C PHE A 38 4.77 -6.14 3.42
N TRP A 39 5.57 -5.13 3.77
CA TRP A 39 5.26 -4.16 4.85
C TRP A 39 3.90 -3.48 4.66
N VAL A 40 3.45 -3.35 3.41
CA VAL A 40 2.13 -2.84 3.04
C VAL A 40 1.52 -3.76 1.99
N ARG A 41 0.24 -4.14 2.16
CA ARG A 41 -0.49 -4.95 1.16
C ARG A 41 -0.65 -4.16 -0.14
N THR A 42 -0.55 -4.84 -1.28
CA THR A 42 -0.62 -4.23 -2.62
C THR A 42 -1.91 -3.46 -2.88
N TRP A 43 -3.05 -3.86 -2.29
CA TRP A 43 -4.30 -3.12 -2.40
C TRP A 43 -4.30 -1.80 -1.61
N ILE A 44 -3.59 -1.73 -0.48
CA ILE A 44 -3.43 -0.48 0.30
C ILE A 44 -2.58 0.52 -0.49
N PHE A 45 -1.57 0.05 -1.22
CA PHE A 45 -0.75 0.91 -2.10
C PHE A 45 -1.59 1.58 -3.20
N ARG A 46 -2.68 0.94 -3.64
CA ARG A 46 -3.58 1.46 -4.68
C ARG A 46 -4.61 2.47 -4.15
N ARG A 47 -4.63 2.80 -2.85
CA ARG A 47 -5.64 3.68 -2.23
C ARG A 47 -5.76 5.08 -2.84
N ASN A 48 -4.69 5.65 -3.40
CA ASN A 48 -4.78 6.96 -4.03
C ASN A 48 -5.52 6.91 -5.39
N LYS A 49 -5.52 5.73 -6.04
CA LYS A 49 -6.19 5.51 -7.34
C LYS A 49 -7.56 4.87 -7.21
N LEU A 50 -7.76 4.01 -6.22
CA LEU A 50 -8.97 3.18 -6.06
C LEU A 50 -9.67 3.39 -4.71
N GLY A 51 -9.16 4.30 -3.88
CA GLY A 51 -9.72 4.56 -2.56
C GLY A 51 -10.82 5.60 -2.62
N VAL A 52 -11.82 5.44 -1.74
CA VAL A 52 -13.01 6.28 -1.62
C VAL A 52 -12.67 7.77 -1.58
N SER A 53 -11.63 8.20 -0.86
CA SER A 53 -11.26 9.62 -0.82
C SER A 53 -10.59 10.16 -2.07
N GLY A 54 -9.84 9.30 -2.76
CA GLY A 54 -9.07 9.68 -3.95
C GLY A 54 -9.96 9.80 -5.18
N THR A 55 -11.05 9.02 -5.23
CA THR A 55 -11.96 8.93 -6.37
C THR A 55 -13.39 9.32 -5.99
N LEU A 56 -14.12 8.45 -5.29
CA LEU A 56 -15.57 8.58 -5.05
C LEU A 56 -15.95 9.90 -4.40
N LEU A 57 -15.23 10.34 -3.35
CA LEU A 57 -15.53 11.61 -2.69
C LEU A 57 -15.24 12.83 -3.59
N LYS A 58 -14.32 12.72 -4.54
CA LYS A 58 -14.04 13.81 -5.50
C LYS A 58 -15.11 13.85 -6.58
N GLU A 59 -15.53 12.69 -7.08
CA GLU A 59 -16.62 12.55 -8.05
C GLU A 59 -17.94 13.05 -7.44
N LEU A 60 -18.30 12.59 -6.24
CA LEU A 60 -19.49 13.05 -5.53
C LEU A 60 -19.46 14.55 -5.23
N ALA A 61 -18.30 15.11 -4.85
CA ALA A 61 -18.20 16.55 -4.60
C ALA A 61 -18.47 17.39 -5.87
N LEU A 62 -18.18 16.85 -7.05
CA LEU A 62 -18.36 17.54 -8.34
C LEU A 62 -19.76 17.31 -8.95
N GLU A 63 -20.28 16.09 -8.86
CA GLU A 63 -21.51 15.68 -9.53
C GLU A 63 -22.76 15.85 -8.65
N ASP A 64 -22.70 15.46 -7.37
CA ASP A 64 -23.86 15.42 -6.48
C ASP A 64 -23.51 15.72 -5.01
N ASN A 65 -23.77 16.97 -4.62
CA ASN A 65 -23.53 17.44 -3.26
C ASN A 65 -24.41 16.74 -2.22
N ASP A 66 -25.62 16.31 -2.59
CA ASP A 66 -26.53 15.67 -1.65
C ASP A 66 -26.14 14.20 -1.40
N ALA A 67 -25.68 13.49 -2.43
CA ALA A 67 -25.05 12.18 -2.26
C ALA A 67 -23.74 12.29 -1.44
N TYR A 68 -22.94 13.34 -1.65
CA TYR A 68 -21.76 13.62 -0.83
C TYR A 68 -22.13 13.82 0.64
N LYS A 69 -23.14 14.66 0.93
CA LYS A 69 -23.65 14.87 2.29
C LYS A 69 -24.22 13.60 2.88
N ASN A 70 -24.92 12.77 2.12
CA ASN A 70 -25.46 11.52 2.63
C ASN A 70 -24.33 10.54 3.00
N HIS A 71 -23.27 10.50 2.19
CA HIS A 71 -22.11 9.64 2.42
C HIS A 71 -21.29 10.06 3.65
N LEU A 72 -21.02 11.37 3.80
CA LEU A 72 -20.17 11.89 4.89
C LEU A 72 -20.95 12.46 6.08
N ARG A 73 -22.28 12.57 5.97
CA ARG A 73 -23.18 13.27 6.91
C ARG A 73 -22.80 14.72 7.17
N MET A 74 -22.08 15.35 6.24
CA MET A 74 -21.62 16.74 6.32
C MET A 74 -21.35 17.32 4.94
N SER A 75 -21.46 18.65 4.80
CA SER A 75 -21.12 19.31 3.53
C SER A 75 -19.62 19.34 3.28
N GLU A 76 -19.21 19.53 2.01
CA GLU A 76 -17.80 19.64 1.66
C GLU A 76 -17.10 20.76 2.43
N GLU A 77 -17.77 21.91 2.60
CA GLU A 77 -17.20 23.03 3.33
C GLU A 77 -16.99 22.73 4.82
N GLN A 78 -17.96 22.05 5.46
CA GLN A 78 -17.84 21.63 6.86
C GLN A 78 -16.67 20.67 7.02
N PHE A 79 -16.53 19.74 6.08
CA PHE A 79 -15.43 18.81 6.04
C PHE A 79 -14.07 19.54 5.89
N GLN A 80 -13.96 20.48 4.97
CA GLN A 80 -12.73 21.27 4.77
C GLN A 80 -12.37 22.10 5.99
N ARG A 81 -13.34 22.76 6.63
CA ARG A 81 -13.12 23.54 7.87
C ARG A 81 -12.59 22.67 9.00
N LEU A 82 -13.19 21.48 9.17
CA LEU A 82 -12.76 20.52 10.18
C LEU A 82 -11.35 20.01 9.90
N LEU A 83 -11.09 19.67 8.64
CA LEU A 83 -9.79 19.22 8.20
C LEU A 83 -8.72 20.25 8.49
N LEU A 84 -8.94 21.54 8.19
CA LEU A 84 -7.98 22.60 8.46
C LEU A 84 -7.61 22.68 9.95
N LYS A 85 -8.60 22.53 10.85
CA LYS A 85 -8.37 22.56 12.31
C LYS A 85 -7.59 21.35 12.80
N ILE A 86 -7.86 20.17 12.25
CA ILE A 86 -7.26 18.91 12.71
C ILE A 86 -5.93 18.64 12.00
N LYS A 87 -5.69 19.21 10.81
CA LYS A 87 -4.51 18.99 9.97
C LYS A 87 -3.21 19.05 10.77
N SER A 88 -3.01 20.10 11.56
CA SER A 88 -1.80 20.24 12.38
C SER A 88 -1.60 19.12 13.41
N LYS A 89 -2.67 18.46 13.86
CA LYS A 89 -2.61 17.37 14.85
C LYS A 89 -2.46 15.98 14.22
N ILE A 90 -2.92 15.80 12.98
CA ILE A 90 -2.94 14.49 12.29
C ILE A 90 -1.89 14.36 11.18
N GLN A 91 -1.27 15.46 10.76
CA GLN A 91 -0.26 15.48 9.70
C GLN A 91 0.98 14.73 10.17
N LYS A 92 1.11 13.48 9.70
CA LYS A 92 2.31 12.66 9.89
C LYS A 92 3.27 12.90 8.73
N GLN A 93 4.56 12.93 9.02
CA GLN A 93 5.61 13.04 8.01
C GLN A 93 5.67 11.77 7.15
N ASP A 94 6.01 11.97 5.87
CA ASP A 94 6.35 10.88 4.98
C ASP A 94 7.66 10.24 5.43
N THR A 95 7.74 8.91 5.35
CA THR A 95 8.98 8.19 5.59
C THR A 95 9.52 7.66 4.27
N ILE A 96 10.83 7.39 4.22
CA ILE A 96 11.50 6.80 3.04
C ILE A 96 10.78 5.52 2.57
N MET A 97 10.15 4.79 3.50
CA MET A 97 9.48 3.51 3.21
C MET A 97 7.98 3.65 2.86
N ARG A 98 7.29 4.72 3.27
CA ARG A 98 5.88 4.95 2.92
C ARG A 98 5.52 6.43 2.99
N ARG A 99 4.69 6.87 2.04
CA ARG A 99 3.95 8.13 2.23
C ARG A 99 2.96 7.97 3.38
N SER A 100 2.89 9.01 4.19
CA SER A 100 1.85 9.24 5.16
C SER A 100 0.49 9.19 4.46
N ILE A 101 -0.48 8.61 5.15
CA ILE A 101 -1.86 8.51 4.68
C ILE A 101 -2.45 9.89 4.36
N PHE A 102 -1.87 10.95 4.93
CA PHE A 102 -2.40 12.31 4.90
C PHE A 102 -1.71 13.24 3.90
N CYS A 103 -0.65 12.81 3.21
CA CYS A 103 0.20 13.75 2.47
C CYS A 103 -0.41 14.26 1.14
N ASP A 104 -1.36 13.54 0.52
CA ASP A 104 -1.95 13.95 -0.78
C ASP A 104 -3.50 14.09 -0.78
N ASP A 105 -4.23 13.33 0.05
CA ASP A 105 -5.70 13.27 -0.01
C ASP A 105 -6.32 13.40 1.38
N SER A 106 -6.30 14.61 1.94
CA SER A 106 -6.84 14.91 3.25
C SER A 106 -8.38 14.75 3.40
N LYS A 107 -9.07 14.03 2.50
CA LYS A 107 -10.55 13.89 2.48
C LYS A 107 -11.15 12.65 3.20
N SER A 108 -10.42 11.59 3.54
CA SER A 108 -11.05 10.32 4.01
C SER A 108 -11.13 10.09 5.52
N VAL A 109 -10.03 10.33 6.24
CA VAL A 109 -9.81 9.63 7.53
C VAL A 109 -10.53 10.29 8.70
N VAL A 110 -10.97 11.53 8.52
CA VAL A 110 -11.68 12.29 9.56
C VAL A 110 -13.07 11.70 9.83
N SER A 111 -13.70 11.03 8.85
CA SER A 111 -15.06 10.49 8.97
C SER A 111 -15.19 9.41 10.07
N SER A 112 -14.29 8.43 10.13
CA SER A 112 -14.41 7.33 11.11
C SER A 112 -14.08 7.75 12.55
N ILE A 113 -13.16 8.70 12.73
CA ILE A 113 -12.81 9.21 14.06
C ILE A 113 -13.89 10.16 14.58
N LEU A 114 -14.53 10.94 13.70
CA LEU A 114 -15.61 11.84 14.12
C LEU A 114 -16.85 11.07 14.53
N VAL A 115 -17.25 9.99 13.83
CA VAL A 115 -18.43 9.19 14.20
C VAL A 115 -18.34 8.66 15.64
N SER A 116 -17.15 8.29 16.12
CA SER A 116 -16.94 7.87 17.51
C SER A 116 -17.04 9.05 18.51
N ILE A 117 -16.52 10.22 18.14
CA ILE A 117 -16.55 11.41 19.00
C ILE A 117 -17.96 12.02 19.08
N THR A 118 -18.74 11.97 18.00
CA THR A 118 -20.12 12.50 17.97
C THR A 118 -21.11 11.57 18.68
N LEU A 119 -20.81 10.28 18.86
CA LEU A 119 -21.62 9.35 19.67
C LEU A 119 -21.34 9.47 21.18
N GLU A 120 -20.14 9.90 21.58
CA GLU A 120 -19.79 10.17 23.00
C GLU A 120 -20.27 11.54 23.48
N GLN A 121 -20.33 12.54 22.60
CA GLN A 121 -20.81 13.88 22.93
C GLN A 121 -22.27 13.97 22.49
N GLY A 122 -23.19 13.49 23.34
CA GLY A 122 -24.64 13.55 23.13
C GLY A 122 -25.17 14.97 22.94
N ILE A 123 -25.01 15.52 21.74
CA ILE A 123 -25.54 16.79 21.28
C ILE A 123 -26.48 16.43 20.11
N PRO A 124 -27.75 16.87 20.15
CA PRO A 124 -28.78 16.43 19.22
C PRO A 124 -28.48 16.74 17.75
#